data_AF-A0A6V7IPY3-F1
#
_entry.id   AF-A0A6V7IPY3-F1
#
_cell.length_a   1.000
_cell.length_b   1.000
_cell.length_c   1.000
_cell.angle_alpha   90.00
_cell.angle_beta   90.00
_cell.angle_gamma   90.00
#
_symmetry.space_group_name_H-M   'P 1'
#
loop_
_entity.id
_entity.type
_entity.pdbx_description
1 polymer ?
#
loop_
_entity_poly.entity_id
_entity_poly.type
_entity_poly.pdbx_seq_one_letter_code
_entity_poly.pdbx_strand_id
1 'polypeptide(L)'
;NSTIVSKYNTGIINENLPEDSFTNCSRTLRSLGNYLKNSHDNKLKSISQKLMRIADVLKTELQDLYKINEGDLAVLNHGDCWSNNFMFNDDETGRARDIRF
;
A
#
# COMPACT_ATOMS: atom_id res chain seq x y z
N ASN A 1 -16.84 19.40 11.39
CA ASN A 1 -17.42 18.04 11.36
C ASN A 1 -16.31 17.02 11.50
N SER A 2 -16.08 16.45 12.69
CA SER A 2 -15.08 15.39 12.85
C SER A 2 -15.70 14.07 12.36
N THR A 3 -15.34 13.64 11.16
CA THR A 3 -15.69 12.31 10.66
C THR A 3 -14.92 11.24 11.46
N ILE A 4 -15.38 9.99 11.47
CA ILE A 4 -14.67 8.90 12.15
C ILE A 4 -13.22 8.75 11.63
N VAL A 5 -12.98 9.11 10.37
CA VAL A 5 -11.67 9.14 9.71
C VAL A 5 -10.71 10.10 10.42
N SER A 6 -11.19 11.25 10.89
CA SER A 6 -10.33 12.24 11.56
C SER A 6 -9.77 11.77 12.91
N LYS A 7 -10.25 10.63 13.44
CA LYS A 7 -9.69 9.98 14.64
C LYS A 7 -8.46 9.13 14.32
N TYR A 8 -8.23 8.78 13.06
CA TYR A 8 -7.12 7.94 12.60
C TYR A 8 -6.05 8.81 11.94
N ASN A 9 -5.15 9.33 12.75
CA ASN A 9 -3.99 10.11 12.30
C ASN A 9 -2.79 9.22 11.90
N THR A 10 -2.87 7.92 12.14
CA THR A 10 -1.87 6.91 11.77
C THR A 10 -2.45 6.01 10.68
N GLY A 11 -1.64 5.71 9.66
CA GLY A 11 -2.07 4.90 8.52
C GLY A 11 -1.06 4.94 7.39
N ILE A 12 -1.09 3.93 6.51
CA ILE A 12 -0.14 3.81 5.39
C ILE A 12 -0.33 4.96 4.39
N ILE A 13 -1.58 5.34 4.10
CA ILE A 13 -1.91 6.47 3.24
C ILE A 13 -3.09 7.24 3.85
N ASN A 14 -2.85 8.51 4.20
CA ASN A 14 -3.86 9.46 4.66
C ASN A 14 -3.39 10.90 4.41
N GLU A 15 -4.20 11.89 4.79
CA GLU A 15 -3.92 13.32 4.66
C GLU A 15 -2.70 13.81 5.45
N ASN A 16 -2.25 13.06 6.47
CA ASN A 16 -1.10 13.38 7.30
C ASN A 16 0.22 12.77 6.76
N LEU A 17 0.16 12.05 5.64
CA LEU A 17 1.33 11.42 5.04
C LEU A 17 2.32 12.49 4.54
N PRO A 18 3.63 12.36 4.80
CA PRO A 18 4.62 13.27 4.22
C PRO A 18 4.49 13.33 2.70
N GLU A 19 4.58 14.52 2.12
CA GLU A 19 4.42 14.76 0.67
C GLU A 19 5.34 13.87 -0.18
N ASP A 20 6.55 13.59 0.34
CA ASP A 20 7.55 12.76 -0.31
C ASP A 20 7.27 11.25 -0.26
N SER A 21 6.28 10.80 0.50
CA SER A 21 6.00 9.36 0.66
C SER A 21 5.61 8.71 -0.67
N PHE A 22 4.71 9.35 -1.44
CA PHE A 22 4.36 8.89 -2.79
C PHE A 22 5.53 9.00 -3.76
N THR A 23 6.34 10.05 -3.63
CA THR A 23 7.58 10.21 -4.40
C THR A 23 8.56 9.07 -4.15
N ASN A 24 8.68 8.61 -2.90
CA ASN A 24 9.55 7.51 -2.51
C ASN A 24 9.07 6.16 -3.06
N CYS A 25 7.76 5.92 -3.15
CA CYS A 25 7.21 4.76 -3.84
C CYS A 25 7.63 4.74 -5.33
N SER A 26 7.43 5.84 -6.05
CA SER A 26 7.86 5.97 -7.45
C SER A 26 9.38 5.78 -7.62
N ARG A 27 10.19 6.39 -6.76
CA ARG A 27 11.66 6.25 -6.79
C ARG A 27 12.10 4.81 -6.57
N THR A 28 11.48 4.11 -5.62
CA THR A 28 11.79 2.72 -5.30
C THR A 28 11.50 1.81 -6.50
N LEU A 29 10.32 1.93 -7.12
CA LEU A 29 10.02 1.15 -8.33
C LEU A 29 10.97 1.47 -9.49
N ARG A 30 11.33 2.75 -9.69
CA ARG A 30 12.29 3.13 -10.73
C ARG A 30 13.68 2.54 -10.48
N SER A 31 14.13 2.57 -9.23
CA SER A 31 15.41 1.98 -8.83
C SER A 31 15.44 0.48 -9.12
N LEU A 32 14.39 -0.24 -8.74
CA LEU A 32 14.23 -1.66 -9.06
C LEU A 32 14.19 -1.90 -10.58
N GLY A 33 13.44 -1.09 -11.32
CA GLY A 33 13.40 -1.16 -12.79
C GLY A 33 14.79 -1.00 -13.41
N ASN A 34 15.56 -0.01 -12.97
CA ASN A 34 16.92 0.23 -13.45
C ASN A 34 17.86 -0.94 -13.12
N TYR A 35 17.75 -1.51 -11.92
CA TYR A 35 18.51 -2.69 -11.53
C TYR A 35 18.20 -3.90 -12.43
N LEU A 36 16.92 -4.18 -12.68
CA LEU A 36 16.49 -5.32 -13.50
C LEU A 36 16.82 -5.16 -14.99
N LYS A 37 17.02 -3.93 -15.47
CA LYS A 37 17.38 -3.65 -16.88
C LYS A 37 18.65 -4.38 -17.32
N ASN A 38 19.59 -4.53 -16.40
CA ASN A 38 20.89 -5.17 -16.63
C ASN A 38 20.94 -6.63 -16.16
N SER A 39 19.80 -7.22 -15.76
CA SER A 39 19.73 -8.62 -15.34
C SER A 39 20.15 -9.56 -16.47
N HIS A 40 20.75 -10.71 -16.17
CA HIS A 40 21.04 -11.74 -17.17
C HIS A 40 19.80 -12.52 -17.61
N ASP A 41 18.72 -12.46 -16.82
CA ASP A 41 17.44 -13.10 -17.13
C ASP A 41 16.59 -12.19 -18.04
N ASN A 42 16.29 -12.69 -19.24
CA ASN A 42 15.47 -11.99 -20.23
C ASN A 42 14.05 -11.67 -19.73
N LYS A 43 13.47 -12.52 -18.87
CA LYS A 43 12.18 -12.26 -18.24
C LYS A 43 12.28 -11.04 -17.32
N LEU A 44 13.33 -10.94 -16.51
CA LEU A 44 13.56 -9.81 -15.62
C LEU A 44 13.83 -8.50 -16.40
N LYS A 45 14.58 -8.56 -17.51
CA LYS A 45 14.73 -7.42 -18.41
C LYS A 45 13.39 -6.92 -18.95
N SER A 46 12.50 -7.84 -19.32
CA SER A 46 11.16 -7.46 -19.82
C SER A 46 10.30 -6.78 -18.74
N ILE A 47 10.47 -7.18 -17.47
CA ILE A 47 9.77 -6.62 -16.33
C ILE A 47 10.27 -5.20 -16.01
N SER A 48 11.58 -4.93 -16.19
CA SER A 48 12.17 -3.61 -15.99
C SER A 48 11.37 -2.49 -16.67
N GLN A 49 11.02 -2.65 -17.94
CA GLN A 49 10.26 -1.64 -18.68
C GLN A 49 8.87 -1.39 -18.09
N LYS A 50 8.20 -2.44 -17.60
CA LYS A 50 6.89 -2.31 -16.94
C LYS A 50 7.02 -1.55 -15.62
N LEU A 51 8.02 -1.86 -14.81
CA LEU A 51 8.28 -1.15 -13.56
C LEU A 51 8.58 0.33 -13.77
N MET A 52 9.37 0.67 -14.80
CA MET A 52 9.66 2.06 -15.13
C MET A 52 8.40 2.83 -15.51
N ARG A 53 7.52 2.25 -16.35
CA ARG A 53 6.24 2.87 -16.72
C ARG A 53 5.32 3.10 -15.52
N ILE A 54 5.24 2.12 -14.62
CA ILE A 54 4.45 2.27 -13.39
C ILE A 54 5.05 3.38 -12.53
N ALA A 55 6.38 3.42 -12.37
CA ALA A 55 7.05 4.45 -11.58
C ALA A 55 6.79 5.88 -12.08
N ASP A 56 6.58 6.07 -13.39
CA ASP A 56 6.25 7.37 -14.00
C ASP A 56 4.88 7.91 -13.56
N VAL A 57 3.89 7.03 -13.37
CA VAL A 57 2.50 7.42 -13.07
C VAL A 57 2.12 7.24 -11.60
N LEU A 58 2.82 6.37 -10.88
CA LEU A 58 2.42 5.88 -9.56
C LEU A 58 2.11 6.98 -8.55
N LYS A 59 2.92 8.05 -8.50
CA LYS A 59 2.70 9.16 -7.56
C LYS A 59 1.31 9.77 -7.75
N THR A 60 1.00 10.18 -8.99
CA THR A 60 -0.27 10.84 -9.31
C THR A 60 -1.44 9.88 -9.08
N GLU A 61 -1.33 8.65 -9.58
CA GLU A 61 -2.38 7.64 -9.43
C GLU A 61 -2.67 7.34 -7.95
N LEU A 62 -1.65 7.20 -7.10
CA LEU A 62 -1.84 6.97 -5.66
C LEU A 62 -2.43 8.19 -4.95
N GLN A 63 -2.04 9.41 -5.33
CA GLN A 63 -2.62 10.61 -4.72
C GLN A 63 -4.11 10.74 -5.06
N ASP A 64 -4.48 10.45 -6.31
CA ASP A 64 -5.87 10.51 -6.75
C ASP A 64 -6.71 9.38 -6.11
N LEU A 65 -6.18 8.16 -6.04
CA LEU A 65 -6.88 7.01 -5.45
C LEU A 65 -7.24 7.19 -3.97
N TYR A 66 -6.39 7.88 -3.20
CA TYR A 66 -6.58 8.04 -1.76
C TYR A 66 -7.21 9.38 -1.35
N LYS A 67 -7.60 10.20 -2.34
CA LYS A 67 -8.32 11.43 -2.08
C LYS A 67 -9.75 11.11 -1.61
N ILE A 68 -10.09 11.54 -0.40
CA ILE A 68 -11.44 11.43 0.14
C ILE A 68 -12.27 12.59 -0.41
N ASN A 69 -13.37 12.30 -1.12
CA ASN A 69 -14.30 13.34 -1.58
C ASN A 69 -15.50 13.46 -0.63
N GLU A 70 -16.06 14.67 -0.55
CA GLU A 70 -17.27 14.88 0.23
C GLU A 70 -18.45 14.10 -0.36
N GLY A 71 -19.15 13.35 0.50
CA GLY A 71 -20.28 12.51 0.11
C GLY A 71 -19.90 11.05 -0.23
N ASP A 72 -18.61 10.74 -0.36
CA ASP A 72 -18.17 9.35 -0.57
C ASP A 72 -18.27 8.51 0.72
N LEU A 73 -18.48 7.21 0.54
CA LEU A 73 -18.40 6.24 1.63
C LEU A 73 -16.94 6.04 2.03
N ALA A 74 -16.50 6.73 3.09
CA ALA A 74 -15.17 6.56 3.65
C ALA A 74 -15.15 5.39 4.67
N VAL A 75 -14.37 4.36 4.38
CA VAL A 75 -14.16 3.21 5.27
C VAL A 75 -12.70 3.08 5.67
N LEU A 76 -12.46 2.67 6.91
CA LEU A 76 -11.15 2.21 7.34
C LEU A 76 -10.90 0.84 6.69
N ASN A 77 -9.77 0.71 6.00
CA ASN A 77 -9.36 -0.55 5.39
C ASN A 77 -7.94 -0.92 5.84
N HIS A 78 -7.65 -2.23 5.86
CA HIS A 78 -6.32 -2.76 6.20
C HIS A 78 -5.33 -2.60 5.02
N GLY A 79 -5.82 -2.50 3.79
CA GLY A 79 -4.99 -2.46 2.57
C GLY A 79 -4.42 -3.82 2.11
N ASP A 80 -4.42 -4.83 2.98
CA ASP A 80 -3.95 -6.20 2.70
C ASP A 80 -4.74 -7.25 3.51
N CYS A 81 -6.07 -7.20 3.40
CA CYS A 81 -6.98 -8.00 4.22
C CYS A 81 -7.15 -9.43 3.65
N TRP A 82 -6.10 -10.25 3.75
CA TRP A 82 -6.13 -11.65 3.32
C TRP A 82 -6.16 -12.61 4.51
N SER A 83 -6.71 -13.82 4.32
CA SER A 83 -6.92 -14.81 5.41
C SER A 83 -5.63 -15.16 6.18
N ASN A 84 -4.48 -15.11 5.52
CA ASN A 84 -3.17 -15.37 6.12
C ASN A 84 -2.66 -14.24 7.02
N ASN A 85 -3.28 -13.04 6.95
CA ASN A 85 -2.93 -11.90 7.78
C ASN A 85 -3.81 -11.82 9.04
N PHE A 86 -4.77 -12.74 9.21
CA PHE A 86 -5.49 -12.88 10.47
C PHE A 86 -4.70 -13.75 11.43
N MET A 87 -4.44 -13.23 12.62
CA MET A 87 -3.80 -13.96 13.70
C MET A 87 -4.85 -14.45 14.68
N PHE A 88 -4.80 -15.74 15.00
CA PHE A 88 -5.66 -16.34 16.02
C PHE A 88 -5.00 -16.21 17.38
N ASN A 89 -5.78 -15.77 18.36
CA ASN A 89 -5.41 -15.83 19.76
C ASN A 89 -5.96 -17.13 20.34
N ASP A 90 -5.11 -18.14 20.43
CA ASP A 90 -5.49 -19.47 20.91
C ASP A 90 -5.48 -19.53 22.45
N ASP A 91 -6.37 -20.35 23.00
CA ASP A 91 -6.35 -20.70 24.42
C ASP A 91 -5.28 -21.75 24.75
N GLU A 92 -5.14 -22.09 26.03
CA GLU A 92 -4.18 -23.10 26.51
C GLU A 92 -4.40 -24.50 25.91
N THR A 93 -5.57 -24.74 25.30
CA THR A 93 -5.92 -26.01 24.63
C THR A 93 -5.66 -25.99 23.12
N GLY A 94 -5.17 -24.88 22.59
CA GLY A 94 -4.93 -24.68 21.16
C GLY A 94 -6.19 -24.40 20.35
N ARG A 95 -7.27 -23.92 21.00
CA ARG A 95 -8.50 -23.51 20.31
C ARG A 95 -8.52 -21.99 20.15
N ALA A 96 -8.86 -21.53 18.95
CA ALA A 96 -9.00 -20.11 18.67
C ALA A 96 -10.10 -19.49 19.54
N ARG A 97 -9.73 -18.49 20.34
CA ARG A 97 -10.63 -17.73 21.22
C ARG A 97 -11.00 -16.37 20.65
N ASP A 98 -10.07 -15.75 19.93
CA ASP A 98 -10.23 -14.42 19.35
C ASP A 98 -9.39 -14.28 18.07
N ILE A 99 -9.68 -13.26 17.25
CA ILE A 99 -8.99 -12.98 16.00
C ILE A 99 -8.51 -11.53 16.02
N ARG A 100 -7.24 -11.32 15.69
CA ARG A 100 -6.63 -10.00 15.49
C ARG A 100 -6.17 -9.84 14.04
N PHE A 101 -6.24 -8.61 13.57
CA PHE A 101 -5.82 -8.15 12.25
C PHE A 101 -5.21 -6.76 12.40
#